data_AF-A0A2S6I980-F1
#
_entry.id   AF-A0A2S6I980-F1
#
_cell.length_a   1.000
_cell.length_b   1.000
_cell.length_c   1.000
_cell.angle_alpha   90.00
_cell.angle_beta   90.00
_cell.angle_gamma   90.00
#
_symmetry.space_group_name_H-M   'P 1'
#
loop_
_entity.id
_entity.type
_entity.pdbx_description
1 polymer ?
#
loop_
_entity_poly.entity_id
_entity_poly.type
_entity_poly.pdbx_seq_one_letter_code
_entity_poly.pdbx_strand_id
1 'polypeptide(L)'
;MKYLLLLLPLLLFGCDLRDPSQGPVTTEIRKGSRWTLRTGSSPEEVYAQLQALGREKALDRVGVVGRMPAARPAELKSDLALYDFLTLETSTGRTERVVFRLGEAAVVAIEAGGALPDSVGRWPAENSIFVGDPLEVLPEKLRLIYQQPEYAGYVLSLPDKPLRRAYDPGMAEFSEWAFTFEEGAAEFTDRFSVRLYFEGTGLETIRVTHQRFETVN
;
A
#
# COMPACT_ATOMS: atom_id res chain seq x y z
N MET A 1 19.20 61.59 32.98
CA MET A 1 19.52 60.16 32.77
C MET A 1 18.25 59.49 32.25
N LYS A 2 17.92 59.61 30.96
CA LYS A 2 18.24 58.69 29.85
C LYS A 2 18.12 57.20 30.22
N TYR A 3 17.00 56.64 29.77
CA TYR A 3 16.51 55.26 29.83
C TYR A 3 17.49 54.22 29.28
N LEU A 4 17.45 53.01 29.84
CA LEU A 4 17.75 51.79 29.09
C LEU A 4 16.91 50.63 29.63
N LEU A 5 15.62 50.63 29.27
CA LEU A 5 14.78 49.43 29.32
C LEU A 5 15.24 48.52 28.17
N LEU A 6 15.88 47.40 28.51
CA LEU A 6 16.20 46.33 27.58
C LEU A 6 14.91 45.57 27.26
N LEU A 7 14.23 45.99 26.19
CA LEU A 7 13.19 45.22 25.51
C LEU A 7 13.88 44.11 24.70
N LEU A 8 13.82 42.88 25.21
CA LEU A 8 14.06 41.68 24.41
C LEU A 8 12.91 41.54 23.40
N PRO A 9 13.13 41.55 22.08
CA PRO A 9 12.11 41.10 21.16
C PRO A 9 12.06 39.57 21.26
N LEU A 10 10.98 39.03 21.85
CA LEU A 10 10.59 37.65 21.60
C LEU A 10 10.36 37.52 20.09
N LEU A 11 11.29 36.87 19.41
CA LEU A 11 11.11 36.37 18.06
C LEU A 11 10.03 35.28 18.10
N LEU A 12 8.77 35.71 17.93
CA LEU A 12 7.68 34.84 17.52
C LEU A 12 7.97 34.39 16.09
N PHE A 13 8.71 33.28 15.95
CA PHE A 13 8.66 32.47 14.75
C PHE A 13 7.26 31.84 14.67
N GLY A 14 6.32 32.61 14.13
CA GLY A 14 5.03 32.09 13.70
C GLY A 14 5.29 31.12 12.54
N CYS A 15 5.26 29.83 12.81
CA CYS A 15 4.83 28.88 11.79
C CYS A 15 3.36 29.19 11.54
N ASP A 16 3.04 29.88 10.44
CA ASP A 16 1.68 29.93 9.93
C ASP A 16 1.28 28.50 9.57
N LEU A 17 0.60 27.84 10.50
CA LEU A 17 -0.12 26.60 10.23
C LEU A 17 -1.19 26.95 9.21
N ARG A 18 -0.94 26.63 7.94
CA ARG A 18 -1.91 26.81 6.86
C ARG A 18 -3.21 26.09 7.24
N ASP A 19 -4.34 26.73 6.99
CA ASP A 19 -5.65 26.16 7.24
C ASP A 19 -5.95 25.05 6.22
N PRO A 20 -6.18 23.79 6.65
CA PRO A 20 -6.50 22.68 5.76
C PRO A 20 -7.83 22.82 5.02
N SER A 21 -8.68 23.78 5.42
CA SER A 21 -9.90 24.15 4.68
C SER A 21 -9.61 24.97 3.41
N GLN A 22 -8.47 25.66 3.37
CA GLN A 22 -8.07 26.52 2.24
C GLN A 22 -7.19 25.77 1.22
N GLY A 23 -6.96 24.47 1.42
CA GLY A 23 -6.17 23.61 0.56
C GLY A 23 -5.34 22.59 1.34
N PRO A 24 -4.69 21.64 0.65
CA PRO A 24 -3.92 20.60 1.29
C PRO A 24 -2.68 21.17 2.01
N VAL A 25 -2.48 20.75 3.26
CA VAL A 25 -1.36 21.12 4.11
C VAL A 25 -0.43 19.93 4.25
N THR A 26 0.82 20.07 3.84
CA THR A 26 1.82 19.00 3.93
C THR A 26 2.79 19.27 5.07
N THR A 27 3.00 18.27 5.92
CA THR A 27 3.98 18.28 7.02
C THR A 27 4.90 17.08 6.89
N GLU A 28 6.18 17.26 7.22
CA GLU A 28 7.18 16.19 7.30
C GLU A 28 7.66 16.01 8.75
N ILE A 29 7.62 14.77 9.24
CA ILE A 29 8.23 14.37 10.51
C ILE A 29 9.49 13.57 10.19
N ARG A 30 10.65 14.17 10.45
CA ARG A 30 11.98 13.53 10.29
C ARG A 30 12.60 13.04 11.61
N LYS A 31 12.01 13.44 12.73
CA LYS A 31 12.39 12.99 14.08
C LYS A 31 11.14 12.86 14.93
N GLY A 32 11.06 11.78 15.68
CA GLY A 32 9.97 11.52 16.63
C GLY A 32 8.94 10.57 16.05
N SER A 33 7.66 10.88 16.26
CA SER A 33 6.58 9.97 15.91
C SER A 33 5.28 10.67 15.56
N ARG A 34 4.45 10.03 14.73
CA ARG A 34 3.07 10.43 14.44
C ARG A 34 2.17 9.21 14.37
N TRP A 35 1.06 9.19 15.11
CA TRP A 35 0.13 8.05 15.17
C TRP A 35 0.82 6.71 15.44
N THR A 36 1.71 6.68 16.42
CA THR A 36 2.58 5.54 16.79
C THR A 36 3.64 5.14 15.76
N LEU A 37 3.64 5.72 14.55
CA LEU A 37 4.71 5.56 13.57
C LEU A 37 5.95 6.32 14.02
N ARG A 38 7.09 5.64 14.18
CA ARG A 38 8.32 6.22 14.72
C ARG A 38 9.44 6.23 13.68
N THR A 39 10.05 7.39 13.48
CA THR A 39 11.27 7.51 12.67
C THR A 39 12.40 6.67 13.30
N GLY A 40 13.23 6.04 12.48
CA GLY A 40 14.28 5.11 12.88
C GLY A 40 13.82 3.65 13.05
N SER A 41 12.52 3.37 13.03
CA SER A 41 12.00 2.00 13.07
C SER A 41 12.35 1.26 11.78
N SER A 42 12.68 -0.02 11.89
CA SER A 42 12.83 -0.91 10.74
C SER A 42 11.51 -1.10 9.98
N PRO A 43 11.53 -1.51 8.70
CA PRO A 43 10.32 -1.81 7.95
C PRO A 43 9.34 -2.75 8.66
N GLU A 44 9.84 -3.83 9.27
CA GLU A 44 9.00 -4.79 10.02
C GLU A 44 8.31 -4.11 11.23
N GLU A 45 9.04 -3.32 12.01
CA GLU A 45 8.48 -2.57 13.13
C GLU A 45 7.45 -1.53 12.67
N VAL A 46 7.71 -0.84 11.56
CA VAL A 46 6.75 0.09 10.95
C VAL A 46 5.50 -0.64 10.51
N TYR A 47 5.64 -1.83 9.92
CA TYR A 47 4.49 -2.64 9.53
C TYR A 47 3.63 -3.04 10.74
N ALA A 48 4.25 -3.46 11.84
CA ALA A 48 3.54 -3.74 13.09
C ALA A 48 2.82 -2.48 13.65
N GLN A 49 3.46 -1.31 13.57
CA GLN A 49 2.85 -0.03 13.94
C GLN A 49 1.64 0.29 13.03
N LEU A 50 1.74 0.03 11.72
CA LEU A 50 0.63 0.18 10.78
C LEU A 50 -0.52 -0.77 11.09
N GLN A 51 -0.27 -2.01 11.49
CA GLN A 51 -1.32 -2.94 11.92
C GLN A 51 -2.07 -2.45 13.18
N ALA A 52 -1.36 -1.80 14.11
CA ALA A 52 -1.99 -1.14 15.25
C ALA A 52 -2.82 0.07 14.79
N LEU A 53 -2.25 0.93 13.96
CA LEU A 53 -2.92 2.10 13.41
C LEU A 53 -4.17 1.73 12.59
N GLY A 54 -4.11 0.63 11.84
CA GLY A 54 -5.21 0.10 11.05
C GLY A 54 -6.46 -0.19 11.88
N ARG A 55 -6.27 -0.70 13.11
CA ARG A 55 -7.36 -0.93 14.06
C ARG A 55 -7.93 0.38 14.62
N GLU A 56 -7.10 1.42 14.79
CA GLU A 56 -7.53 2.72 15.29
C GLU A 56 -8.25 3.56 14.23
N LYS A 57 -7.77 3.54 12.99
CA LYS A 57 -8.22 4.42 11.89
C LYS A 57 -9.05 3.72 10.81
N ALA A 58 -9.42 2.45 11.05
CA ALA A 58 -10.11 1.61 10.08
C ALA A 58 -9.37 1.51 8.72
N LEU A 59 -8.04 1.53 8.75
CA LEU A 59 -7.18 1.28 7.59
C LEU A 59 -6.92 -0.22 7.49
N ASP A 60 -7.13 -0.81 6.32
CA ASP A 60 -7.00 -2.25 6.08
C ASP A 60 -5.82 -2.62 5.17
N ARG A 61 -5.23 -1.65 4.46
CA ARG A 61 -4.13 -1.89 3.51
C ARG A 61 -3.05 -0.81 3.55
N VAL A 62 -1.86 -1.17 3.08
CA VAL A 62 -0.77 -0.23 2.82
C VAL A 62 -0.22 -0.47 1.41
N GLY A 63 -0.13 0.59 0.63
CA GLY A 63 0.47 0.58 -0.69
C GLY A 63 1.99 0.55 -0.62
N VAL A 64 2.60 -0.27 -1.48
CA VAL A 64 4.06 -0.36 -1.64
C VAL A 64 4.41 0.40 -2.91
N VAL A 65 4.87 1.65 -2.77
CA VAL A 65 5.06 2.56 -3.89
C VAL A 65 6.26 2.13 -4.71
N GLY A 66 6.12 2.19 -6.04
CA GLY A 66 7.18 1.78 -6.98
C GLY A 66 7.26 0.27 -7.22
N ARG A 67 6.35 -0.53 -6.65
CA ARG A 67 6.22 -1.94 -7.01
C ARG A 67 5.73 -2.08 -8.44
N MET A 68 6.64 -2.49 -9.32
CA MET A 68 6.34 -2.80 -10.71
C MET A 68 5.74 -4.21 -10.85
N PRO A 69 4.85 -4.44 -11.82
CA PRO A 69 4.43 -5.79 -12.18
C PRO A 69 5.63 -6.67 -12.55
N ALA A 70 5.60 -7.92 -12.08
CA ALA A 70 6.62 -8.92 -12.36
C ALA A 70 6.38 -9.54 -13.74
N ALA A 71 7.42 -9.66 -14.58
CA ALA A 71 7.30 -10.31 -15.88
C ALA A 71 7.26 -11.85 -15.74
N ARG A 72 7.70 -12.38 -14.59
CA ARG A 72 7.76 -13.82 -14.31
C ARG A 72 7.42 -14.11 -12.84
N PRO A 73 6.88 -15.30 -12.52
CA PRO A 73 6.52 -15.64 -11.15
C PRO A 73 7.67 -15.53 -10.14
N ALA A 74 8.90 -15.87 -10.55
CA ALA A 74 10.09 -15.78 -9.70
C ALA A 74 10.47 -14.34 -9.30
N GLU A 75 10.02 -13.33 -10.04
CA GLU A 75 10.30 -11.91 -9.78
C GLU A 75 9.37 -11.31 -8.72
N LEU A 76 8.27 -11.98 -8.37
CA LEU A 76 7.36 -11.50 -7.32
C LEU A 76 8.04 -11.39 -5.95
N LYS A 77 9.02 -12.26 -5.68
CA LYS A 77 9.81 -12.31 -4.42
C LYS A 77 8.97 -12.21 -3.14
N SER A 78 7.71 -12.58 -3.19
CA SER A 78 6.73 -12.42 -2.12
C SER A 78 5.99 -13.74 -1.94
N ASP A 79 5.68 -14.10 -0.69
CA ASP A 79 4.80 -15.22 -0.42
C ASP A 79 3.35 -14.82 -0.73
N LEU A 80 2.71 -15.53 -1.67
CA LEU A 80 1.34 -15.28 -2.08
C LEU A 80 0.33 -15.41 -0.93
N ALA A 81 0.63 -16.19 0.12
CA ALA A 81 -0.21 -16.30 1.31
C ALA A 81 -0.30 -15.00 2.12
N LEU A 82 0.60 -14.03 1.88
CA LEU A 82 0.61 -12.72 2.52
C LEU A 82 -0.31 -11.70 1.84
N TYR A 83 -0.95 -12.08 0.74
CA TYR A 83 -1.78 -11.22 -0.10
C TYR A 83 -3.19 -11.81 -0.28
N ASP A 84 -4.14 -10.93 -0.60
CA ASP A 84 -5.54 -11.32 -0.83
C ASP A 84 -5.85 -11.55 -2.31
N PHE A 85 -5.00 -11.02 -3.21
CA PHE A 85 -5.17 -11.17 -4.64
C PHE A 85 -3.82 -11.30 -5.35
N LEU A 86 -3.84 -12.00 -6.47
CA LEU A 86 -2.81 -11.97 -7.49
C LEU A 86 -3.49 -11.68 -8.83
N THR A 87 -3.03 -10.64 -9.53
CA THR A 87 -3.55 -10.29 -10.86
C THR A 87 -2.54 -10.66 -11.91
N LEU A 88 -3.00 -11.30 -12.97
CA LEU A 88 -2.27 -11.50 -14.22
C LEU A 88 -2.95 -10.65 -15.28
N GLU A 89 -2.19 -9.84 -16.01
CA GLU A 89 -2.73 -9.00 -17.08
C GLU A 89 -1.79 -8.98 -18.28
N THR A 90 -2.36 -8.91 -19.48
CA THR A 90 -1.56 -8.84 -20.70
C THR A 90 -0.97 -7.43 -20.90
N SER A 91 0.32 -7.36 -21.21
CA SER A 91 1.02 -6.10 -21.53
C SER A 91 0.88 -5.70 -23.01
N THR A 92 0.09 -6.44 -23.79
CA THR A 92 0.02 -6.31 -25.26
C THR A 92 -1.11 -5.40 -25.77
N GLY A 93 -1.69 -4.57 -24.90
CA GLY A 93 -2.75 -3.62 -25.26
C GLY A 93 -4.14 -4.25 -25.45
N ARG A 94 -4.27 -5.55 -25.19
CA ARG A 94 -5.58 -6.21 -25.02
C ARG A 94 -6.04 -6.02 -23.58
N THR A 95 -7.33 -5.82 -23.37
CA THR A 95 -7.90 -5.90 -22.02
C THR A 95 -8.16 -7.37 -21.75
N GLU A 96 -7.17 -8.10 -21.27
CA GLU A 96 -7.31 -9.47 -20.79
C GLU A 96 -6.60 -9.59 -19.44
N ARG A 97 -7.35 -10.03 -18.44
CA ARG A 97 -6.87 -10.15 -17.07
C ARG A 97 -7.46 -11.38 -16.40
N VAL A 98 -6.70 -11.90 -15.44
CA VAL A 98 -7.14 -12.92 -14.49
C VAL A 98 -6.81 -12.45 -13.09
N VAL A 99 -7.80 -12.53 -12.21
CA VAL A 99 -7.65 -12.20 -10.80
C VAL A 99 -7.88 -13.47 -9.99
N PHE A 100 -6.85 -13.88 -9.27
CA PHE A 100 -6.94 -14.93 -8.27
C PHE A 100 -7.23 -14.29 -6.92
N ARG A 101 -8.34 -14.66 -6.28
CA ARG A 101 -8.60 -14.32 -4.89
C ARG A 101 -7.98 -15.39 -4.00
N LEU A 102 -7.12 -14.96 -3.08
CA LEU A 102 -6.30 -15.82 -2.24
C LEU A 102 -6.87 -15.84 -0.82
N GLY A 103 -7.25 -17.02 -0.35
CA GLY A 103 -7.70 -17.27 1.02
C GLY A 103 -6.53 -17.37 1.99
N GLU A 104 -6.74 -18.04 3.12
CA GLU A 104 -5.64 -18.34 4.06
C GLU A 104 -4.71 -19.42 3.54
N ALA A 105 -5.28 -20.48 2.93
CA ALA A 105 -4.52 -21.64 2.49
C ALA A 105 -4.75 -22.02 1.01
N ALA A 106 -5.76 -21.46 0.34
CA ALA A 106 -6.12 -21.86 -1.02
C ALA A 106 -6.63 -20.69 -1.88
N VAL A 107 -6.68 -20.90 -3.20
CA VAL A 107 -7.41 -20.04 -4.13
C VAL A 107 -8.90 -20.17 -3.87
N VAL A 108 -9.58 -19.06 -3.58
CA VAL A 108 -11.02 -19.07 -3.22
C VAL A 108 -11.93 -18.59 -4.35
N ALA A 109 -11.39 -17.85 -5.32
CA ALA A 109 -12.11 -17.46 -6.53
C ALA A 109 -11.13 -17.14 -7.66
N ILE A 110 -11.59 -17.32 -8.89
CA ILE A 110 -10.88 -16.91 -10.10
C ILE A 110 -11.87 -16.12 -10.95
N GLU A 111 -11.45 -14.93 -11.37
CA GLU A 111 -12.20 -14.06 -12.28
C GLU A 111 -11.33 -13.85 -13.52
N ALA A 112 -11.80 -14.22 -14.71
CA ALA A 112 -11.04 -14.14 -15.95
C ALA A 112 -11.85 -13.47 -17.07
N GLY A 113 -11.19 -12.64 -17.88
CA GLY A 113 -11.81 -11.98 -19.03
C GLY A 113 -11.28 -10.58 -19.25
N GLY A 114 -12.06 -9.76 -19.95
CA GLY A 114 -11.67 -8.40 -20.28
C GLY A 114 -12.05 -7.36 -19.24
N ALA A 115 -12.71 -6.28 -19.68
CA ALA A 115 -13.11 -5.17 -18.79
C ALA A 115 -13.97 -5.68 -17.62
N LEU A 116 -14.89 -6.59 -17.90
CA LEU A 116 -15.74 -7.27 -16.92
C LEU A 116 -15.36 -8.77 -16.92
N PRO A 117 -14.56 -9.24 -15.96
CA PRO A 117 -14.16 -10.63 -15.88
C PRO A 117 -15.30 -11.49 -15.31
N ASP A 118 -15.44 -12.71 -15.83
CA ASP A 118 -16.41 -13.69 -15.36
C ASP A 118 -15.77 -14.62 -14.33
N SER A 119 -16.58 -15.11 -13.39
CA SER A 119 -16.12 -16.14 -12.46
C SER A 119 -15.91 -17.47 -13.20
N VAL A 120 -14.72 -18.06 -13.03
CA VAL A 120 -14.36 -19.35 -13.62
C VAL A 120 -13.87 -20.31 -12.54
N GLY A 121 -14.09 -21.61 -12.74
CA GLY A 121 -13.60 -22.63 -11.79
C GLY A 121 -12.11 -22.92 -11.91
N ARG A 122 -11.49 -22.53 -13.03
CA ARG A 122 -10.06 -22.74 -13.31
C ARG A 122 -9.55 -21.79 -14.40
N TRP A 123 -8.25 -21.51 -14.40
CA TRP A 123 -7.56 -20.82 -15.49
C TRP A 123 -6.06 -21.16 -15.50
N PRO A 124 -5.39 -21.27 -16.66
CA PRO A 124 -5.97 -21.32 -18.01
C PRO A 124 -6.48 -22.72 -18.36
N ALA A 125 -6.71 -23.04 -19.63
CA ALA A 125 -7.23 -24.35 -20.05
C ALA A 125 -6.24 -25.50 -19.79
N GLU A 126 -4.94 -25.26 -20.03
CA GLU A 126 -3.84 -26.19 -19.75
C GLU A 126 -2.99 -25.71 -18.57
N ASN A 127 -2.42 -26.62 -17.78
CA ASN A 127 -1.65 -26.29 -16.57
C ASN A 127 -2.44 -25.40 -15.58
N SER A 128 -3.75 -25.66 -15.48
CA SER A 128 -4.70 -24.80 -14.78
C SER A 128 -4.44 -24.68 -13.28
N ILE A 129 -4.64 -23.46 -12.79
CA ILE A 129 -4.96 -23.15 -11.40
C ILE A 129 -6.47 -23.32 -11.23
N PHE A 130 -6.89 -24.07 -10.22
CA PHE A 130 -8.29 -24.33 -9.88
C PHE A 130 -8.67 -23.56 -8.61
N VAL A 131 -9.95 -23.20 -8.49
CA VAL A 131 -10.52 -22.84 -7.20
C VAL A 131 -10.36 -24.05 -6.26
N GLY A 132 -9.81 -23.80 -5.07
CA GLY A 132 -9.46 -24.82 -4.07
C GLY A 132 -8.01 -25.28 -4.12
N ASP A 133 -7.22 -24.88 -5.12
CA ASP A 133 -5.78 -25.18 -5.12
C ASP A 133 -5.08 -24.58 -3.88
N PRO A 134 -4.23 -25.34 -3.19
CA PRO A 134 -3.38 -24.81 -2.14
C PRO A 134 -2.48 -23.67 -2.64
N LEU A 135 -2.24 -22.65 -1.82
CA LEU A 135 -1.38 -21.52 -2.21
C LEU A 135 0.07 -21.97 -2.47
N GLU A 136 0.54 -23.00 -1.77
CA GLU A 136 1.88 -23.58 -1.92
C GLU A 136 2.16 -24.16 -3.32
N VAL A 137 1.12 -24.58 -4.07
CA VAL A 137 1.30 -25.13 -5.43
C VAL A 137 1.26 -24.05 -6.51
N LEU A 138 0.81 -22.83 -6.18
CA LEU A 138 0.68 -21.75 -7.15
C LEU A 138 1.99 -21.34 -7.82
N PRO A 139 3.14 -21.21 -7.12
CA PRO A 139 4.39 -20.84 -7.77
C PRO A 139 4.75 -21.79 -8.92
N GLU A 140 4.58 -23.09 -8.73
CA GLU A 140 4.89 -24.09 -9.75
C GLU A 140 3.87 -24.08 -10.90
N LYS A 141 2.57 -23.95 -10.60
CA LYS A 141 1.55 -23.83 -11.65
C LYS A 141 1.74 -22.56 -12.49
N LEU A 142 2.02 -21.42 -11.86
CA LEU A 142 2.35 -20.18 -12.55
C LEU A 142 3.60 -20.35 -13.40
N ARG A 143 4.63 -21.04 -12.90
CA ARG A 143 5.85 -21.34 -13.68
C ARG A 143 5.52 -22.13 -14.95
N LEU A 144 4.66 -23.15 -14.87
CA LEU A 144 4.22 -23.95 -16.02
C LEU A 144 3.37 -23.14 -17.01
N ILE A 145 2.47 -22.28 -16.51
CA ILE A 145 1.69 -21.36 -17.36
C ILE A 145 2.62 -20.45 -18.16
N TYR A 146 3.59 -19.82 -17.50
CA TYR A 146 4.55 -18.91 -18.13
C TYR A 146 5.55 -19.58 -19.10
N GLN A 147 5.57 -20.91 -19.19
CA GLN A 147 6.33 -21.62 -20.22
C GLN A 147 5.60 -21.70 -21.55
N GLN A 148 4.28 -21.43 -21.58
CA GLN A 148 3.51 -21.46 -22.82
C GLN A 148 3.65 -20.11 -23.56
N PRO A 149 3.89 -20.11 -24.88
CA PRO A 149 4.11 -18.88 -25.65
C PRO A 149 2.97 -17.86 -25.57
N GLU A 150 1.73 -18.32 -25.40
CA GLU A 150 0.54 -17.47 -25.31
C GLU A 150 0.53 -16.57 -24.05
N TYR A 151 1.24 -16.95 -22.98
CA TYR A 151 1.35 -16.17 -21.75
C TYR A 151 2.64 -15.36 -21.64
N ALA A 152 3.50 -15.36 -22.68
CA ALA A 152 4.78 -14.64 -22.65
C ALA A 152 4.64 -13.11 -22.49
N GLY A 153 3.46 -12.55 -22.82
CA GLY A 153 3.14 -11.14 -22.66
C GLY A 153 2.33 -10.81 -21.40
N TYR A 154 2.19 -11.74 -20.44
CA TYR A 154 1.48 -11.47 -19.20
C TYR A 154 2.42 -10.97 -18.10
N VAL A 155 1.96 -10.03 -17.29
CA VAL A 155 2.65 -9.57 -16.07
C VAL A 155 1.83 -9.92 -14.83
N LEU A 156 2.51 -10.14 -13.72
CA LEU A 156 1.91 -10.44 -12.41
C LEU A 156 1.98 -9.20 -11.51
N SER A 157 0.85 -8.84 -10.94
CA SER A 157 0.72 -7.67 -10.06
C SER A 157 0.16 -8.11 -8.70
N LEU A 158 0.85 -7.70 -7.62
CA LEU A 158 0.32 -7.80 -6.26
C LEU A 158 -0.32 -6.46 -5.89
N PRO A 159 -1.51 -6.47 -5.29
CA PRO A 159 -2.16 -5.25 -4.83
C PRO A 159 -1.49 -4.70 -3.56
N ASP A 160 -2.05 -3.63 -3.00
CA ASP A 160 -1.68 -3.11 -1.69
C ASP A 160 -1.67 -4.22 -0.62
N LYS A 161 -0.70 -4.17 0.28
CA LYS A 161 -0.49 -5.18 1.30
C LYS A 161 -1.62 -5.10 2.34
N PRO A 162 -2.42 -6.17 2.54
CA PRO A 162 -3.45 -6.18 3.57
C PRO A 162 -2.81 -6.24 4.97
N LEU A 163 -3.23 -5.35 5.88
CA LEU A 163 -2.71 -5.22 7.25
C LEU A 163 -3.14 -6.37 8.16
N ARG A 164 -4.19 -7.13 7.78
CA ARG A 164 -4.61 -8.34 8.50
C ARG A 164 -3.64 -9.53 8.33
N ARG A 165 -2.74 -9.48 7.35
CA ARG A 165 -1.75 -10.53 7.06
C ARG A 165 -0.41 -10.15 7.69
N ALA A 166 0.48 -11.13 7.88
CA ALA A 166 1.82 -10.89 8.39
C ALA A 166 2.66 -10.00 7.46
N TYR A 167 3.72 -9.42 8.00
CA TYR A 167 4.70 -8.62 7.25
C TYR A 167 5.31 -9.44 6.11
N ASP A 168 5.52 -8.78 4.96
CA ASP A 168 6.28 -9.36 3.84
C ASP A 168 7.68 -8.71 3.81
N PRO A 169 8.76 -9.49 4.07
CA PRO A 169 10.12 -8.98 4.01
C PRO A 169 10.49 -8.33 2.66
N GLY A 170 9.86 -8.74 1.56
CA GLY A 170 10.05 -8.13 0.24
C GLY A 170 9.65 -6.64 0.20
N MET A 171 8.81 -6.18 1.13
CA MET A 171 8.45 -4.76 1.24
C MET A 171 9.63 -3.87 1.65
N ALA A 172 10.67 -4.42 2.29
CA ALA A 172 11.87 -3.66 2.66
C ALA A 172 12.71 -3.24 1.44
N GLU A 173 12.51 -3.85 0.27
CA GLU A 173 13.18 -3.44 -0.97
C GLU A 173 12.65 -2.09 -1.51
N PHE A 174 11.53 -1.59 -0.97
CA PHE A 174 10.86 -0.37 -1.45
C PHE A 174 11.08 0.79 -0.48
N SER A 175 11.57 1.91 -1.02
CA SER A 175 11.87 3.12 -0.24
C SER A 175 10.64 3.92 0.17
N GLU A 176 9.45 3.57 -0.33
CA GLU A 176 8.25 4.33 -0.05
C GLU A 176 7.01 3.44 0.13
N TRP A 177 6.30 3.64 1.25
CA TRP A 177 4.96 3.09 1.47
C TRP A 177 3.94 4.21 1.61
N ALA A 178 2.69 3.96 1.22
CA ALA A 178 1.63 4.96 1.24
C ALA A 178 0.30 4.39 1.72
N PHE A 179 -0.48 5.23 2.39
CA PHE A 179 -1.85 4.91 2.79
C PHE A 179 -2.64 6.20 3.02
N THR A 180 -3.96 6.08 3.03
CA THR A 180 -4.87 7.18 3.30
C THR A 180 -5.90 6.74 4.33
N PHE A 181 -6.28 7.65 5.23
CA PHE A 181 -7.43 7.46 6.09
C PHE A 181 -8.18 8.77 6.25
N GLU A 182 -9.42 8.67 6.71
CA GLU A 182 -10.31 9.81 6.92
C GLU A 182 -10.78 9.85 8.37
N GLU A 183 -10.94 11.06 8.90
CA GLU A 183 -11.56 11.32 10.21
C GLU A 183 -12.74 12.25 9.97
N GLY A 184 -13.95 11.79 10.30
CA GLY A 184 -15.18 12.56 10.12
C GLY A 184 -15.59 13.31 11.39
N ALA A 185 -16.01 14.56 11.22
CA ALA A 185 -16.80 15.35 12.16
C ALA A 185 -18.15 15.71 11.49
N ALA A 186 -19.11 16.23 12.27
CA ALA A 186 -20.47 16.48 11.77
C ALA A 186 -20.53 17.41 10.54
N GLU A 187 -19.59 18.34 10.42
CA GLU A 187 -19.57 19.35 9.35
C GLU A 187 -18.42 19.16 8.37
N PHE A 188 -17.41 18.37 8.72
CA PHE A 188 -16.17 18.25 7.95
C PHE A 188 -15.63 16.83 7.93
N THR A 189 -15.00 16.47 6.81
CA THR A 189 -14.16 15.26 6.69
C THR A 189 -12.72 15.68 6.52
N ASP A 190 -11.85 15.19 7.40
CA ASP A 190 -10.40 15.33 7.32
C ASP A 190 -9.81 14.10 6.62
N ARG A 191 -9.15 14.30 5.48
CA ARG A 191 -8.39 13.26 4.79
C ARG A 191 -6.90 13.43 5.06
N PHE A 192 -6.25 12.33 5.44
CA PHE A 192 -4.82 12.25 5.64
C PHE A 192 -4.20 11.29 4.63
N SER A 193 -3.47 11.83 3.66
CA SER A 193 -2.63 11.05 2.75
C SER A 193 -1.22 10.96 3.31
N VAL A 194 -0.78 9.76 3.67
CA VAL A 194 0.48 9.51 4.37
C VAL A 194 1.45 8.79 3.44
N ARG A 195 2.69 9.28 3.38
CA ARG A 195 3.82 8.64 2.70
C ARG A 195 4.95 8.43 3.70
N LEU A 196 5.45 7.20 3.73
CA LEU A 196 6.53 6.75 4.60
C LEU A 196 7.77 6.52 3.75
N TYR A 197 8.85 7.25 4.01
CA TYR A 197 10.10 7.15 3.27
C TYR A 197 11.16 6.44 4.12
N PHE A 198 11.70 5.36 3.56
CA PHE A 198 12.73 4.54 4.17
C PHE A 198 14.08 4.85 3.52
N GLU A 199 15.10 5.09 4.33
CA GLU A 199 16.48 5.23 3.91
C GLU A 199 17.39 4.37 4.83
N GLY A 200 18.38 3.72 4.23
CA GLY A 200 19.21 2.77 4.95
C GLY A 200 18.39 1.64 5.57
N THR A 201 18.38 1.56 6.90
CA THR A 201 17.75 0.46 7.65
C THR A 201 16.41 0.84 8.31
N GLY A 202 15.91 2.06 8.12
CA GLY A 202 14.71 2.50 8.85
C GLY A 202 13.92 3.63 8.22
N LEU A 203 12.77 3.91 8.83
CA LEU A 203 11.87 4.99 8.44
C LEU A 203 12.50 6.35 8.73
N GLU A 204 12.79 7.12 7.71
CA GLU A 204 13.40 8.43 7.87
C GLU A 204 12.35 9.53 7.98
N THR A 205 11.37 9.52 7.08
CA THR A 205 10.40 10.60 6.95
C THR A 205 8.98 10.07 6.92
N ILE A 206 8.12 10.65 7.76
CA ILE A 206 6.66 10.53 7.67
C ILE A 206 6.16 11.83 7.05
N ARG A 207 5.69 11.77 5.79
CA ARG A 207 5.05 12.90 5.12
C ARG A 207 3.54 12.74 5.22
N VAL A 208 2.86 13.75 5.75
CA VAL A 208 1.41 13.79 5.88
C VAL A 208 0.89 14.96 5.06
N THR A 209 0.02 14.69 4.11
CA THR A 209 -0.81 15.70 3.46
C THR A 209 -2.22 15.63 4.03
N HIS A 210 -2.62 16.69 4.73
CA HIS A 210 -3.92 16.85 5.36
C HIS A 210 -4.80 17.76 4.50
N GLN A 211 -6.02 17.33 4.19
CA GLN A 211 -7.01 18.12 3.47
C GLN A 211 -8.35 18.01 4.20
N ARG A 212 -9.05 19.14 4.37
CA ARG A 212 -10.40 19.19 4.96
C ARG A 212 -11.44 19.48 3.89
N PHE A 213 -12.56 18.77 3.95
CA PHE A 213 -13.72 18.94 3.08
C PHE A 213 -14.96 19.22 3.91
N GLU A 214 -15.88 20.03 3.40
CA GLU A 214 -17.24 20.11 3.96
C GLU A 214 -17.99 18.80 3.70
N THR A 215 -18.77 18.36 4.69
CA THR A 215 -19.62 17.17 4.53
C THR A 215 -20.89 17.57 3.78
N VAL A 216 -21.04 17.10 2.54
CA VAL A 216 -22.28 17.28 1.77
C VAL A 216 -23.19 16.09 2.07
N ASN A 217 -24.25 16.33 2.85
CA ASN A 217 -25.31 15.35 3.12
C ASN A 217 -26.25 15.18 1.92
#